data_AF-A0A3N5X3Q0-F1
#
_entry.id   AF-A0A3N5X3Q0-F1
#
_cell.length_a   1.000
_cell.length_b   1.000
_cell.length_c   1.000
_cell.angle_alpha   90.00
_cell.angle_beta   90.00
_cell.angle_gamma   90.00
#
_symmetry.space_group_name_H-M   'P 1'
#
loop_
_entity.id
_entity.type
_entity.pdbx_description
1 polymer ?
#
loop_
_entity_poly.entity_id
_entity_poly.type
_entity_poly.pdbx_seq_one_letter_code
_entity_poly.pdbx_strand_id
1 'polypeptide(L)'
;VIDWKKQLKQFVKCHASGIERVATRARPNKRYDYQSPGLKIGELPKLLILLDTSGSISSIEANTFLDQVDQILKIGMRDVKLGLWNTSLYDISSYKKGKRQDIHKKVKSGGTCFEDAAKHIAKTAYDGIICLTDGYFDNTKTKVTCPIVFVISHGGATKLPTDYPKQKKIMLPNMGE
;
A
#
# COMPACT_ATOMS: atom_id res chain seq x y z
N VAL A 1 -20.61 -8.42 10.18
CA VAL A 1 -19.47 -7.45 10.19
C VAL A 1 -18.36 -8.01 9.32
N ILE A 2 -18.01 -7.34 8.23
CA ILE A 2 -16.92 -7.79 7.35
C ILE A 2 -15.60 -7.38 7.98
N ASP A 3 -14.68 -8.33 8.16
CA ASP A 3 -13.40 -8.12 8.82
C ASP A 3 -12.41 -7.41 7.87
N TRP A 4 -12.16 -6.12 8.12
CA TRP A 4 -11.22 -5.29 7.37
C TRP A 4 -9.82 -5.93 7.27
N LYS A 5 -9.39 -6.69 8.30
CA LYS A 5 -8.12 -7.42 8.31
C LYS A 5 -8.09 -8.50 7.24
N LYS A 6 -9.21 -9.21 7.03
CA LYS A 6 -9.32 -10.24 5.99
C LYS A 6 -9.31 -9.60 4.60
N GLN A 7 -10.00 -8.49 4.41
CA GLN A 7 -10.00 -7.76 3.14
C GLN A 7 -8.60 -7.27 2.74
N LEU A 8 -7.85 -6.70 3.69
CA LEU A 8 -6.46 -6.28 3.44
C LEU A 8 -5.54 -7.48 3.12
N LYS A 9 -5.67 -8.58 3.88
CA LYS A 9 -4.91 -9.82 3.57
C LYS A 9 -5.23 -10.33 2.18
N GLN A 10 -6.50 -10.34 1.78
CA GLN A 10 -6.92 -10.77 0.46
C GLN A 10 -6.39 -9.85 -0.64
N PHE A 11 -6.43 -8.53 -0.42
CA PHE A 11 -5.85 -7.55 -1.36
C PHE A 11 -4.37 -7.83 -1.62
N VAL A 12 -3.59 -8.00 -0.55
CA VAL A 12 -2.15 -8.28 -0.67
C VAL A 12 -1.91 -9.62 -1.35
N LYS A 13 -2.70 -10.65 -1.02
CA LYS A 13 -2.62 -11.95 -1.69
C LYS A 13 -2.86 -11.84 -3.20
N CYS A 14 -3.84 -11.05 -3.63
CA CYS A 14 -4.17 -10.91 -5.05
C CYS A 14 -3.16 -10.06 -5.82
N HIS A 15 -2.64 -9.00 -5.21
CA HIS A 15 -1.94 -7.95 -5.96
C HIS A 15 -0.46 -7.86 -5.67
N ALA A 16 -0.01 -8.37 -4.53
CA ALA A 16 1.36 -8.20 -4.12
C ALA A 16 1.99 -9.49 -3.63
N SER A 17 1.41 -10.69 -3.81
CA SER A 17 1.97 -11.95 -3.27
C SER A 17 2.69 -12.85 -4.28
N GLY A 18 3.75 -13.52 -3.82
CA GLY A 18 4.49 -14.52 -4.59
C GLY A 18 5.55 -13.96 -5.52
N ILE A 19 6.27 -14.84 -6.21
CA ILE A 19 7.20 -14.48 -7.29
C ILE A 19 6.66 -15.13 -8.55
N GLU A 20 6.29 -14.32 -9.54
CA GLU A 20 5.84 -14.84 -10.81
C GLU A 20 7.01 -15.34 -11.66
N ARG A 21 6.78 -16.40 -12.44
CA ARG A 21 7.72 -16.82 -13.48
C ARG A 21 7.36 -16.08 -14.76
N VAL A 22 8.29 -15.32 -15.29
CA VAL A 22 8.09 -14.53 -16.51
C VAL A 22 8.78 -15.20 -17.70
N ALA A 23 8.18 -15.11 -18.88
CA ALA A 23 8.79 -15.61 -20.10
C ALA A 23 10.08 -14.81 -20.44
N THR A 24 11.08 -15.50 -20.98
CA THR A 24 12.34 -14.90 -21.40
C THR A 24 12.84 -15.56 -22.68
N ARG A 25 13.36 -14.74 -23.61
CA ARG A 25 14.02 -15.24 -24.82
C ARG A 25 15.49 -15.59 -24.59
N ALA A 26 16.05 -15.25 -23.43
CA ALA A 26 17.46 -15.50 -23.11
C ALA A 26 17.78 -17.00 -22.93
N ARG A 27 16.77 -17.84 -22.73
CA ARG A 27 16.91 -19.30 -22.72
C ARG A 27 15.71 -19.94 -23.41
N PRO A 28 15.90 -20.98 -24.24
CA PRO A 28 14.79 -21.71 -24.85
C PRO A 28 14.02 -22.52 -23.81
N ASN A 29 12.76 -22.82 -24.09
CA ASN A 29 11.97 -23.74 -23.28
C ASN A 29 12.47 -25.17 -23.47
N LYS A 30 12.75 -25.90 -22.38
CA LYS A 30 13.23 -27.29 -22.45
C LYS A 30 12.13 -28.31 -22.78
N ARG A 31 10.85 -27.95 -22.62
CA ARG A 31 9.70 -28.87 -22.79
C ARG A 31 9.06 -28.79 -24.17
N TYR A 32 9.24 -27.67 -24.87
CA TYR A 32 8.66 -27.40 -26.19
C TYR A 32 9.78 -27.05 -27.19
N ASP A 33 9.42 -26.56 -28.37
CA ASP A 33 10.36 -26.20 -29.43
C ASP A 33 11.35 -25.10 -29.00
N TYR A 34 12.53 -25.10 -29.64
CA TYR A 34 13.59 -24.13 -29.41
C TYR A 34 13.16 -22.66 -29.61
N GLN A 35 12.13 -22.43 -30.42
CA GLN A 35 11.57 -21.11 -30.69
C GLN A 35 10.71 -20.57 -29.52
N SER A 36 10.27 -21.44 -28.60
CA SER A 36 9.46 -21.03 -27.45
C SER A 36 10.33 -20.43 -26.35
N PRO A 37 9.96 -19.26 -25.78
CA PRO A 37 10.71 -18.66 -24.69
C PRO A 37 10.67 -19.55 -23.44
N GLY A 38 11.82 -19.68 -22.77
CA GLY A 38 11.90 -20.29 -21.46
C GLY A 38 11.32 -19.39 -20.37
N LEU A 39 11.14 -19.91 -19.16
CA LEU A 39 10.69 -19.12 -18.01
C LEU A 39 11.89 -18.57 -17.26
N LYS A 40 11.81 -17.45 -16.56
CA LYS A 40 12.77 -17.02 -15.52
C LYS A 40 12.01 -16.60 -14.26
N ILE A 41 12.71 -16.52 -13.12
CA ILE A 41 12.13 -15.96 -11.90
C ILE A 41 11.96 -14.43 -12.13
N GLY A 42 10.75 -13.92 -11.92
CA GLY A 42 10.42 -12.51 -12.03
C GLY A 42 10.89 -11.68 -10.83
N GLU A 43 10.65 -10.37 -10.88
CA GLU A 43 10.91 -9.48 -9.74
C GLU A 43 9.96 -9.77 -8.58
N LEU A 44 10.39 -9.36 -7.38
CA LEU A 44 9.53 -9.40 -6.21
C LEU A 44 8.46 -8.31 -6.34
N PRO A 45 7.20 -8.61 -5.98
CA PRO A 45 6.14 -7.62 -5.99
C PRO A 45 6.43 -6.52 -4.97
N LYS A 46 6.16 -5.27 -5.38
CA LYS A 46 6.46 -4.04 -4.65
C LYS A 46 5.18 -3.50 -4.02
N LEU A 47 5.11 -3.54 -2.69
CA LEU A 47 4.00 -2.98 -1.92
C LEU A 47 4.40 -1.61 -1.33
N LEU A 48 3.56 -0.60 -1.55
CA LEU A 48 3.69 0.69 -0.87
C LEU A 48 2.61 0.82 0.21
N ILE A 49 3.05 1.20 1.40
CA ILE A 49 2.18 1.56 2.51
C ILE A 49 2.32 3.05 2.73
N LEU A 50 1.20 3.75 2.80
CA LEU A 50 1.13 5.17 3.08
C LEU A 50 0.41 5.36 4.41
N LEU A 51 1.05 6.08 5.32
CA LEU A 51 0.47 6.47 6.59
C LEU A 51 0.26 7.98 6.58
N ASP A 52 -0.99 8.39 6.60
CA ASP A 52 -1.37 9.78 6.79
C ASP A 52 -1.01 10.19 8.23
N THR A 53 -0.23 11.25 8.35
CA THR A 53 0.24 11.81 9.62
C THR A 53 -0.44 13.13 9.96
N SER A 54 -1.57 13.43 9.30
CA SER A 54 -2.45 14.51 9.73
C SER A 54 -3.00 14.23 11.13
N GLY A 55 -3.41 15.29 11.84
CA GLY A 55 -3.82 15.21 13.24
C GLY A 55 -5.15 14.48 13.49
N SER A 56 -5.85 14.04 12.45
CA SER A 56 -7.16 13.38 12.54
C SER A 56 -7.08 11.87 12.73
N ILE A 57 -5.89 11.27 12.59
CA ILE A 57 -5.69 9.83 12.81
C ILE A 57 -5.21 9.60 14.23
N SER A 58 -5.94 8.78 14.98
CA SER A 58 -5.55 8.42 16.32
C SER A 58 -4.34 7.49 16.34
N SER A 59 -3.50 7.59 17.37
CA SER A 59 -2.39 6.68 17.59
C SER A 59 -2.83 5.21 17.68
N ILE A 60 -4.04 4.96 18.19
CA ILE A 60 -4.63 3.61 18.32
C ILE A 60 -4.89 3.02 16.93
N GLU A 61 -5.52 3.78 16.03
CA GLU A 61 -5.79 3.35 14.66
C GLU A 61 -4.50 3.14 13.87
N ALA A 62 -3.56 4.08 13.96
CA ALA A 62 -2.26 3.96 13.30
C ALA A 62 -1.50 2.71 13.77
N ASN A 63 -1.46 2.45 15.08
CA ASN A 63 -0.82 1.26 15.63
C ASN A 63 -1.53 -0.03 15.21
N THR A 64 -2.86 -0.05 15.24
CA THR A 64 -3.68 -1.20 14.82
C THR A 64 -3.51 -1.52 13.34
N PHE A 65 -3.41 -0.48 12.51
CA PHE A 65 -3.10 -0.60 11.09
C PHE A 65 -1.70 -1.20 10.89
N LEU A 66 -0.68 -0.67 11.56
CA LEU A 66 0.69 -1.21 11.49
C LEU A 66 0.80 -2.63 12.03
N ASP A 67 0.02 -3.00 13.05
CA ASP A 67 -0.12 -4.37 13.53
C ASP A 67 -0.60 -5.31 12.42
N GLN A 68 -1.60 -4.87 11.66
CA GLN A 68 -2.13 -5.64 10.55
C GLN A 68 -1.12 -5.72 9.39
N VAL A 69 -0.38 -4.65 9.11
CA VAL A 69 0.75 -4.67 8.17
C VAL A 69 1.80 -5.69 8.60
N ASP A 70 2.16 -5.75 9.88
CA ASP A 70 3.11 -6.74 10.41
C ASP A 70 2.61 -8.18 10.19
N GLN A 71 1.30 -8.43 10.26
CA GLN A 71 0.73 -9.73 9.91
C GLN A 71 0.80 -10.02 8.42
N ILE A 72 0.64 -9.00 7.57
CA ILE A 72 0.78 -9.12 6.11
C ILE A 72 2.22 -9.48 5.73
N LEU A 73 3.22 -8.86 6.37
CA LEU A 73 4.63 -9.16 6.12
C LEU A 73 4.98 -10.63 6.35
N LYS A 74 4.34 -11.29 7.33
CA LYS A 74 4.52 -12.74 7.59
C LYS A 74 4.08 -13.63 6.44
N ILE A 75 3.22 -13.14 5.54
CA ILE A 75 2.69 -13.91 4.39
C ILE A 75 3.75 -14.02 3.27
N GLY A 76 4.95 -13.48 3.46
CA GLY A 76 6.08 -13.63 2.55
C GLY A 76 6.36 -12.39 1.71
N MET A 77 5.98 -11.20 2.20
CA MET A 77 6.29 -9.94 1.53
C MET A 77 7.71 -9.51 1.78
N ARG A 78 8.45 -9.29 0.68
CA ARG A 78 9.89 -9.04 0.71
C ARG A 78 10.25 -7.62 0.29
N ASP A 79 9.48 -6.98 -0.60
CA ASP A 79 9.68 -5.57 -0.95
C ASP A 79 8.46 -4.74 -0.53
N VAL A 80 8.54 -4.22 0.70
CA VAL A 80 7.53 -3.33 1.27
C VAL A 80 8.18 -2.03 1.67
N LYS A 81 7.63 -0.93 1.17
CA LYS A 81 8.02 0.42 1.57
C LYS A 81 6.90 1.06 2.38
N LEU A 82 7.27 1.81 3.41
CA LEU A 82 6.37 2.68 4.14
C LEU A 82 6.76 4.12 3.85
N GLY A 83 5.80 4.95 3.49
CA GLY A 83 5.93 6.40 3.40
C GLY A 83 4.95 7.09 4.33
N LEU A 84 5.39 8.21 4.90
CA LEU A 84 4.55 9.09 5.70
C LEU A 84 4.10 10.24 4.83
N TRP A 85 2.86 10.69 4.97
CA TRP A 85 2.39 11.82 4.17
C TRP A 85 1.45 12.73 4.94
N ASN A 86 1.49 14.00 4.57
CA ASN A 86 0.60 15.06 5.03
C ASN A 86 0.47 16.08 3.88
N THR A 87 1.08 17.26 3.95
CA THR A 87 1.23 18.21 2.84
C THR A 87 2.10 17.65 1.71
N SER A 88 3.05 16.76 2.02
CA SER A 88 3.90 16.08 1.03
C SER A 88 4.22 14.65 1.47
N LEU A 89 4.77 13.85 0.56
CA LEU A 89 5.26 12.51 0.88
C LEU A 89 6.70 12.58 1.41
N TYR A 90 6.97 11.94 2.55
CA TYR A 90 8.28 11.91 3.17
C TYR A 90 8.56 10.57 3.88
N ASP A 91 9.81 10.40 4.33
CA ASP A 91 10.31 9.22 5.04
C ASP A 91 9.99 7.86 4.37
N ILE A 92 10.07 7.83 3.04
CA ILE A 92 9.88 6.59 2.28
C ILE A 92 11.06 5.66 2.57
N SER A 93 10.80 4.56 3.26
CA SER A 93 11.85 3.61 3.65
C SER A 93 11.35 2.18 3.60
N SER A 94 12.28 1.23 3.47
CA SER A 94 11.94 -0.19 3.54
C SER A 94 11.37 -0.53 4.90
N TYR A 95 10.15 -1.05 4.92
CA TYR A 95 9.46 -1.41 6.14
C TYR A 95 9.76 -2.85 6.53
N LYS A 96 10.15 -3.04 7.79
CA LYS A 96 10.37 -4.36 8.40
C LYS A 96 9.55 -4.46 9.65
N LYS A 97 9.14 -5.70 9.97
CA LYS A 97 8.35 -6.00 11.16
C LYS A 97 9.00 -5.40 12.42
N GLY A 98 8.19 -4.78 13.28
CA GLY A 98 8.64 -4.26 14.57
C GLY A 98 9.29 -2.88 14.53
N LYS A 99 9.28 -2.18 13.39
CA LYS A 99 9.85 -0.82 13.24
C LYS A 99 8.90 0.32 13.60
N ARG A 100 7.92 0.07 14.46
CA ARG A 100 6.83 1.02 14.79
C ARG A 100 7.30 2.25 15.56
N GLN A 101 8.18 2.03 16.55
CA GLN A 101 8.71 3.12 17.39
C GLN A 101 9.52 4.13 16.58
N ASP A 102 10.15 3.69 15.49
CA ASP A 102 10.92 4.55 14.60
C ASP A 102 10.01 5.46 13.75
N ILE A 103 8.75 5.05 13.51
CA ILE A 103 7.77 5.83 12.72
C ILE A 103 7.25 7.00 13.54
N HIS A 104 6.81 6.76 14.77
CA HIS A 104 6.24 7.78 15.65
C HIS A 104 7.17 8.97 15.86
N LYS A 105 8.49 8.73 15.91
CA LYS A 105 9.51 9.78 16.06
C LYS A 105 9.67 10.70 14.85
N LYS A 106 9.13 10.30 13.70
CA LYS A 106 9.31 10.99 12.42
C LYS A 106 8.04 11.68 11.93
N VAL A 107 6.92 11.50 12.63
CA VAL A 107 5.63 12.12 12.33
C VAL A 107 5.80 13.64 12.34
N LYS A 108 5.39 14.27 11.25
CA LYS A 108 5.31 15.74 11.13
C LYS A 108 3.84 16.13 11.00
N SER A 109 3.43 17.17 11.70
CA SER A 109 2.13 17.80 11.49
C SER A 109 2.15 18.67 10.23
N GLY A 110 0.98 18.86 9.62
CA GLY A 110 0.80 19.62 8.38
C GLY A 110 -0.64 19.56 7.91
N GLY A 111 -0.90 20.13 6.73
CA GLY A 111 -2.16 19.91 6.01
C GLY A 111 -2.19 18.52 5.36
N THR A 112 -3.17 18.29 4.48
CA THR A 112 -3.38 16.97 3.87
C THR A 112 -3.49 17.09 2.35
N CYS A 113 -2.45 16.69 1.62
CA CYS A 113 -2.37 16.73 0.16
C CYS A 113 -1.80 15.42 -0.41
N PHE A 114 -2.66 14.65 -1.10
CA PHE A 114 -2.28 13.34 -1.63
C PHE A 114 -1.54 13.42 -2.99
N GLU A 115 -1.45 14.60 -3.61
CA GLU A 115 -0.90 14.77 -4.96
C GLU A 115 0.58 14.35 -5.05
N ASP A 116 1.39 14.66 -4.04
CA ASP A 116 2.81 14.29 -4.04
C ASP A 116 3.00 12.77 -3.93
N ALA A 117 2.17 12.12 -3.09
CA ALA A 117 2.14 10.67 -3.01
C ALA A 117 1.70 10.04 -4.34
N ALA A 118 0.67 10.58 -4.99
CA ALA A 118 0.19 10.13 -6.29
C ALA A 118 1.28 10.25 -7.38
N LYS A 119 2.06 11.34 -7.39
CA LYS A 119 3.21 11.51 -8.30
C LYS A 119 4.30 10.49 -8.05
N HIS A 120 4.63 10.21 -6.79
CA HIS A 120 5.62 9.20 -6.43
C HIS A 120 5.18 7.79 -6.87
N ILE A 121 3.90 7.48 -6.66
CA ILE A 121 3.26 6.25 -7.11
C ILE A 121 3.33 6.13 -8.63
N ALA A 122 2.99 7.19 -9.38
CA ALA A 122 3.02 7.14 -10.85
C ALA A 122 4.44 6.93 -11.41
N LYS A 123 5.47 7.41 -10.72
CA LYS A 123 6.88 7.20 -11.10
C LYS A 123 7.41 5.83 -10.75
N THR A 124 6.84 5.16 -9.76
CA THR A 124 7.32 3.87 -9.26
C THR A 124 6.27 2.79 -9.54
N ALA A 125 6.62 1.79 -10.33
CA ALA A 125 5.72 0.68 -10.63
C ALA A 125 5.50 -0.22 -9.39
N TYR A 126 4.57 0.17 -8.52
CA TYR A 126 4.10 -0.63 -7.39
C TYR A 126 2.97 -1.57 -7.83
N ASP A 127 2.97 -2.78 -7.30
CA ASP A 127 1.95 -3.80 -7.60
C ASP A 127 0.70 -3.65 -6.72
N GLY A 128 0.85 -3.01 -5.56
CA GLY A 128 -0.26 -2.67 -4.69
C GLY A 128 0.07 -1.53 -3.73
N ILE A 129 -0.97 -0.79 -3.35
CA ILE A 129 -0.87 0.32 -2.41
C ILE A 129 -1.91 0.17 -1.31
N ILE A 130 -1.50 0.44 -0.08
CA ILE A 130 -2.39 0.53 1.07
C ILE A 130 -2.15 1.89 1.72
N CYS A 131 -3.17 2.73 1.81
CA CYS A 131 -3.11 4.07 2.37
C CYS A 131 -4.05 4.19 3.57
N LEU A 132 -3.51 4.43 4.78
CA LEU A 132 -4.32 4.86 5.92
C LEU A 132 -4.53 6.37 5.83
N THR A 133 -5.78 6.83 5.94
CA THR A 133 -6.18 8.25 5.90
C THR A 133 -7.54 8.43 6.56
N ASP A 134 -7.93 9.64 6.94
CA ASP A 134 -9.32 9.97 7.27
C ASP A 134 -10.16 10.26 6.02
N GLY A 135 -9.54 10.38 4.84
CA GLY A 135 -10.20 10.62 3.56
C GLY A 135 -10.48 12.09 3.24
N TYR A 136 -10.05 13.03 4.09
CA TYR A 136 -10.22 14.47 3.87
C TYR A 136 -8.95 15.08 3.29
N PHE A 137 -8.81 14.99 1.96
CA PHE A 137 -7.71 15.58 1.22
C PHE A 137 -8.20 16.24 -0.07
N ASP A 138 -7.37 17.02 -0.73
CA ASP A 138 -7.73 17.64 -2.01
C ASP A 138 -7.75 16.63 -3.16
N ASN A 139 -8.55 16.92 -4.19
CA ASN A 139 -8.54 16.11 -5.40
C ASN A 139 -7.16 16.13 -6.07
N THR A 140 -6.71 14.96 -6.52
CA THR A 140 -5.42 14.80 -7.19
C THR A 140 -5.54 14.98 -8.69
N LYS A 141 -4.55 15.64 -9.28
CA LYS A 141 -4.39 15.76 -10.74
C LYS A 141 -3.73 14.52 -11.33
N THR A 142 -2.81 13.91 -10.58
CA THR A 142 -2.08 12.73 -11.02
C THR A 142 -2.94 11.47 -10.92
N LYS A 143 -2.99 10.66 -12.00
CA LYS A 143 -3.74 9.41 -12.01
C LYS A 143 -2.89 8.25 -11.46
N VAL A 144 -3.47 7.49 -10.53
CA VAL A 144 -2.92 6.22 -10.04
C VAL A 144 -3.57 5.06 -10.79
N THR A 145 -2.77 4.22 -11.45
CA THR A 145 -3.25 3.09 -12.26
C THR A 145 -3.14 1.73 -11.57
N CYS A 146 -2.28 1.62 -10.56
CA CYS A 146 -2.12 0.41 -9.77
C CYS A 146 -3.25 0.25 -8.74
N PRO A 147 -3.53 -0.98 -8.27
CA PRO A 147 -4.51 -1.23 -7.23
C PRO A 147 -4.18 -0.46 -5.94
N ILE A 148 -5.15 0.30 -5.43
CA ILE A 148 -5.00 1.07 -4.20
C ILE A 148 -6.16 0.77 -3.25
N VAL A 149 -5.83 0.49 -2.00
CA VAL A 149 -6.79 0.38 -0.90
C VAL A 149 -6.60 1.57 0.02
N PHE A 150 -7.64 2.38 0.15
CA PHE A 150 -7.73 3.37 1.22
C PHE A 150 -8.38 2.72 2.44
N VAL A 151 -7.62 2.64 3.52
CA VAL A 151 -8.10 2.31 4.86
C VAL A 151 -8.51 3.63 5.50
N ILE A 152 -9.81 3.81 5.68
CA ILE A 152 -10.38 5.05 6.19
C ILE A 152 -10.51 4.93 7.71
N SER A 153 -10.04 5.94 8.44
CA SER A 153 -10.22 6.04 9.89
C SER A 153 -11.70 5.96 10.29
N HIS A 154 -11.95 5.61 11.54
CA HIS A 154 -13.30 5.63 12.09
C HIS A 154 -13.89 7.04 12.01
N GLY A 155 -15.10 7.17 11.45
CA GLY A 155 -15.74 8.47 11.25
C GLY A 155 -15.15 9.31 10.10
N GLY A 156 -14.19 8.77 9.34
CA GLY A 156 -13.63 9.41 8.16
C GLY A 156 -14.61 9.52 6.99
N ALA A 157 -14.12 10.08 5.88
CA ALA A 157 -14.91 10.39 4.70
C ALA A 157 -15.48 9.12 4.03
N THR A 158 -16.79 9.12 3.79
CA THR A 158 -17.48 8.03 3.06
C THR A 158 -17.19 8.07 1.56
N LYS A 159 -16.98 9.28 1.02
CA LYS A 159 -16.62 9.54 -0.37
C LYS A 159 -15.22 10.13 -0.40
N LEU A 160 -14.34 9.49 -1.17
CA LEU A 160 -13.02 10.03 -1.42
C LEU A 160 -13.09 11.09 -2.51
N PRO A 161 -12.23 12.12 -2.46
CA PRO A 161 -12.07 13.11 -3.52
C PRO A 161 -11.61 12.48 -4.85
N THR A 162 -10.93 11.34 -4.79
CA THR A 162 -10.33 10.64 -5.92
C THR A 162 -11.24 9.56 -6.51
N ASP A 163 -11.09 9.33 -7.82
CA ASP A 163 -11.74 8.23 -8.52
C ASP A 163 -10.76 7.45 -9.39
N TYR A 164 -9.91 6.64 -8.74
CA TYR A 164 -8.95 5.79 -9.44
C TYR A 164 -9.59 4.47 -9.90
N PRO A 165 -9.22 3.93 -11.07
CA PRO A 165 -9.92 2.79 -11.68
C PRO A 165 -9.89 1.50 -10.86
N LYS A 166 -8.86 1.31 -10.02
CA LYS A 166 -8.69 0.11 -9.18
C LYS A 166 -8.71 0.44 -7.69
N GLN A 167 -9.43 1.50 -7.32
CA GLN A 167 -9.55 1.90 -5.92
C GLN A 167 -10.52 1.00 -5.15
N LYS A 168 -10.17 0.72 -3.90
CA LYS A 168 -11.07 0.13 -2.91
C LYS A 168 -10.99 0.94 -1.62
N LYS A 169 -12.10 0.98 -0.91
CA LYS A 169 -12.21 1.65 0.39
C LYS A 169 -12.56 0.61 1.44
N ILE A 170 -11.91 0.70 2.60
CA ILE A 170 -12.15 -0.15 3.76
C ILE A 170 -12.25 0.76 4.97
N MET A 171 -13.40 0.79 5.63
CA MET A 171 -13.58 1.57 6.85
C MET A 171 -13.03 0.80 8.03
N LEU A 172 -12.26 1.46 8.89
CA LEU A 172 -11.92 0.92 10.20
C LEU A 172 -13.19 0.89 11.08
N PRO A 173 -13.42 -0.20 11.83
CA PRO A 173 -14.44 -0.21 12.86
C PRO A 173 -14.10 0.80 13.95
N ASN A 174 -15.08 1.13 14.80
CA ASN A 174 -14.77 1.88 16.02
C ASN A 174 -13.74 1.10 16.85
N MET A 175 -12.66 1.77 17.23
CA MET A 175 -11.54 1.18 17.97
C MET A 175 -11.51 1.62 19.45
N GLY A 176 -12.56 2.28 19.95
CA GLY A 176 -12.80 2.47 21.39
C GLY A 176 -14.09 1.76 21.82
N GLU A 177 -14.18 1.10 22.97
CA GLU A 177 -13.36 1.13 24.21
C GLU A 177 -12.15 0.18 24.26
#